data_AF-A0A484Y4J8-F1
#
_entry.id   AF-A0A484Y4J8-F1
#
_cell.length_a   1.000
_cell.length_b   1.000
_cell.length_c   1.000
_cell.angle_alpha   90.00
_cell.angle_beta   90.00
_cell.angle_gamma   90.00
#
_symmetry.space_group_name_H-M   'P 1'
#
loop_
_entity.id
_entity.type
_entity.pdbx_description
1 polymer ?
#
loop_
_entity_poly.entity_id
_entity_poly.type
_entity_poly.pdbx_seq_one_letter_code
_entity_poly.pdbx_strand_id
1 'polypeptide(L)'
;MLAVEIMDTAFMNSISKWKKWDEMLASPWFTVYPDVGNLSAWGNDVPAELKLGIDRIAAIHLKDTQPVTEHSPDSSAMCRLAKAVSILLASSKRCMS
;
A
#
# COMPACT_ATOMS: atom_id res chain seq x y z
N MET A 1 -9.69 -0.58 16.48
CA MET A 1 -8.65 -0.92 15.49
C MET A 1 -8.13 0.38 14.91
N LEU A 2 -6.82 0.60 14.91
CA LEU A 2 -6.17 1.80 14.39
C LEU A 2 -5.32 1.41 13.18
N ALA A 3 -5.55 2.08 12.05
CA ALA A 3 -4.82 1.82 10.82
C ALA A 3 -4.01 3.05 10.43
N VAL A 4 -2.70 2.90 10.26
CA VAL A 4 -1.80 3.99 9.87
C VAL A 4 -1.79 4.11 8.35
N GLU A 5 -2.11 5.31 7.85
CA GLU A 5 -2.03 5.59 6.43
C GLU A 5 -0.57 5.67 5.95
N ILE A 6 -0.28 5.08 4.79
CA ILE A 6 0.98 5.34 4.10
C ILE A 6 0.88 6.72 3.45
N MET A 7 1.57 7.68 4.05
CA MET A 7 1.55 9.08 3.70
C MET A 7 2.51 9.38 2.55
N ASP A 8 2.35 10.55 1.94
CA ASP A 8 3.26 11.11 0.96
C ASP A 8 4.49 11.81 1.59
N THR A 9 4.79 11.54 2.86
CA THR A 9 5.91 12.20 3.59
C THR A 9 7.09 11.24 3.81
N ALA A 10 8.31 11.76 3.81
CA ALA A 10 9.52 10.96 3.99
C ALA A 10 9.55 10.14 5.30
N PHE A 11 8.74 10.49 6.30
CA PHE A 11 8.64 9.75 7.56
C PHE A 11 7.89 8.41 7.39
N MET A 12 6.77 8.40 6.67
CA MET A 12 5.87 7.23 6.56
C MET A 12 5.42 7.00 5.11
N ASN A 13 6.36 6.87 4.19
CA ASN A 13 6.12 6.69 2.75
C ASN A 13 6.13 5.24 2.25
N SER A 14 6.28 4.25 3.15
CA SER A 14 6.27 2.83 2.76
C SER A 14 5.76 1.93 3.88
N ILE A 15 5.18 0.79 3.50
CA ILE A 15 4.77 -0.28 4.41
C ILE A 15 6.01 -0.86 5.11
N SER A 16 7.16 -0.91 4.45
CA SER A 16 8.44 -1.27 5.06
C SER A 16 8.81 -0.42 6.27
N LYS A 17 8.54 0.91 6.23
CA LYS A 17 8.75 1.78 7.39
C LYS A 17 7.72 1.54 8.48
N TRP A 18 6.46 1.39 8.10
CA TRP A 18 5.39 1.03 9.03
C TRP A 18 5.67 -0.30 9.74
N LYS A 19 6.23 -1.30 9.06
CA LYS A 19 6.52 -2.62 9.62
C LYS A 19 7.47 -2.58 10.81
N LYS A 20 8.43 -1.65 10.82
CA LYS A 20 9.31 -1.42 11.97
C LYS A 20 8.51 -0.97 13.20
N TRP A 21 7.50 -0.14 13.01
CA TRP A 21 6.61 0.29 14.09
C TRP A 21 5.67 -0.82 14.54
N ASP A 22 5.18 -1.64 13.60
CA ASP A 22 4.38 -2.84 13.89
C ASP A 22 5.15 -3.81 14.79
N GLU A 23 6.42 -4.06 14.48
CA GLU A 23 7.32 -4.91 15.28
C GLU A 23 7.58 -4.33 16.68
N MET A 24 7.73 -3.01 16.80
CA MET A 24 7.96 -2.34 18.08
C MET A 24 6.72 -2.30 18.97
N LEU A 25 5.54 -2.06 18.39
CA LEU A 25 4.29 -1.97 19.13
C LEU A 25 3.70 -3.35 19.45
N ALA A 26 3.92 -4.34 18.57
CA ALA A 26 3.47 -5.72 18.69
C ALA A 26 1.99 -5.87 19.11
N SER A 27 1.13 -4.94 18.66
CA SER A 27 -0.26 -4.86 19.08
C SER A 27 -1.18 -5.34 17.97
N PRO A 28 -2.15 -6.23 18.28
CA PRO A 28 -3.12 -6.70 17.29
C PRO A 28 -4.05 -5.57 16.78
N TRP A 29 -4.08 -4.44 17.48
CA TRP A 29 -4.92 -3.29 17.13
C TRP A 29 -4.21 -2.28 16.23
N PHE A 30 -2.91 -2.47 15.97
CA PHE A 30 -2.11 -1.65 15.09
C PHE A 30 -2.05 -2.29 13.70
N THR A 31 -2.61 -1.59 12.72
CA THR A 31 -2.79 -2.09 11.35
C THR A 31 -2.30 -1.05 10.35
N VAL A 32 -2.21 -1.43 9.07
CA VAL A 32 -1.79 -0.53 7.98
C VAL A 32 -2.95 -0.24 7.05
N TYR A 33 -3.00 1.01 6.57
CA TYR A 33 -3.94 1.50 5.56
C TYR A 33 -3.14 2.04 4.36
N PRO A 34 -2.70 1.17 3.42
CA PRO A 34 -1.85 1.64 2.35
C PRO A 34 -2.62 2.43 1.30
N ASP A 35 -2.03 3.56 0.93
CA ASP A 35 -2.43 4.36 -0.22
C ASP A 35 -1.54 3.99 -1.41
N VAL A 36 -2.16 3.37 -2.41
CA VAL A 36 -1.46 2.87 -3.61
C VAL A 36 -0.85 4.03 -4.41
N GLY A 37 -1.49 5.19 -4.40
CA GLY A 37 -1.00 6.37 -5.08
C GLY A 37 0.26 6.91 -4.41
N ASN A 38 0.22 7.08 -3.08
CA ASN A 38 1.39 7.55 -2.32
C ASN A 38 2.57 6.58 -2.44
N LEU A 39 2.33 5.27 -2.35
CA LEU A 39 3.37 4.25 -2.53
C LEU A 39 4.03 4.35 -3.91
N SER A 40 3.24 4.60 -4.95
CA SER A 40 3.73 4.73 -6.33
C SER A 40 4.50 6.05 -6.55
N ALA A 41 4.08 7.13 -5.92
CA ALA A 41 4.69 8.46 -6.06
C ALA A 41 6.16 8.50 -5.58
N TRP A 42 6.49 7.68 -4.58
CA TRP A 42 7.85 7.55 -4.03
C TRP A 42 8.72 6.51 -4.75
N GLY A 43 8.23 5.92 -5.85
CA GLY A 43 8.99 4.92 -6.62
C GLY A 43 9.13 3.57 -5.91
N ASN A 44 8.27 3.25 -4.93
CA ASN A 44 8.32 1.96 -4.25
C ASN A 44 7.79 0.83 -5.16
N ASP A 45 8.26 -0.40 -4.93
CA ASP A 45 7.65 -1.60 -5.50
C ASP A 45 6.33 -1.91 -4.78
N VAL A 46 5.23 -1.32 -5.27
CA VAL A 46 3.89 -1.45 -4.71
C VAL A 46 3.48 -2.92 -4.48
N PRO A 47 3.63 -3.85 -5.45
CA PRO A 47 3.43 -5.28 -5.20
C PRO A 47 4.22 -5.86 -4.03
N ALA A 48 5.50 -5.51 -3.86
CA ALA A 48 6.32 -6.03 -2.77
C ALA A 48 5.89 -5.46 -1.42
N GLU A 49 5.61 -4.16 -1.36
CA GLU A 49 5.12 -3.48 -0.16
C GLU A 49 3.76 -4.06 0.29
N LEU A 50 2.81 -4.24 -0.63
CA LEU A 50 1.50 -4.82 -0.33
C LEU A 50 1.60 -6.26 0.18
N LYS A 51 2.54 -7.05 -0.37
CA LYS A 51 2.81 -8.41 0.12
C LYS A 51 3.41 -8.40 1.52
N LEU A 52 4.27 -7.43 1.84
CA LEU A 52 4.90 -7.30 3.15
C LEU A 52 3.88 -7.05 4.27
N GLY A 53 2.88 -6.21 4.02
CA GLY A 53 1.86 -5.84 5.00
C GLY A 53 0.57 -6.65 4.95
N ILE A 54 0.46 -7.63 4.05
CA ILE A 54 -0.82 -8.27 3.66
C ILE A 54 -1.62 -8.86 4.82
N ASP A 55 -0.94 -9.26 5.89
CA ASP A 55 -1.48 -9.83 7.13
C ASP A 55 -2.09 -8.78 8.07
N ARG A 56 -1.76 -7.50 7.87
CA ARG A 56 -2.14 -6.38 8.74
C ARG A 56 -2.84 -5.24 8.00
N ILE A 57 -3.18 -5.42 6.71
CA ILE A 57 -3.95 -4.43 5.95
C ILE A 57 -5.39 -4.41 6.45
N ALA A 58 -5.82 -3.27 7.01
CA ALA A 58 -7.20 -3.08 7.47
C ALA A 58 -8.15 -2.67 6.32
N ALA A 59 -7.67 -1.80 5.44
CA ALA A 59 -8.38 -1.32 4.26
C ALA A 59 -7.35 -0.67 3.32
N ILE A 60 -7.77 -0.26 2.10
CA ILE A 60 -6.85 0.30 1.10
C ILE A 60 -7.44 1.55 0.49
N HIS A 61 -6.60 2.57 0.40
CA HIS A 61 -6.91 3.78 -0.35
C HIS A 61 -6.51 3.58 -1.81
N LEU A 62 -7.52 3.50 -2.68
CA LEU A 62 -7.34 3.50 -4.12
C LEU A 62 -7.58 4.92 -4.63
N LYS A 63 -6.50 5.68 -4.78
CA LYS A 63 -6.48 6.93 -5.53
C LYS A 63 -5.48 6.82 -6.66
N ASP A 64 -5.85 7.30 -7.84
CA ASP A 64 -4.91 7.40 -8.95
C ASP A 64 -4.05 8.64 -8.71
N THR A 65 -2.73 8.46 -8.64
CA THR A 65 -1.76 9.56 -8.62
C THR A 65 -0.95 9.50 -9.90
N GLN A 66 -1.06 10.55 -10.72
CA GLN A 66 -0.10 10.74 -11.81
C GLN A 66 1.23 11.23 -11.22
N PRO A 67 2.39 10.69 -11.66
CA PRO A 67 3.66 11.32 -11.38
C PRO A 67 3.67 12.73 -12.02
N VAL A 68 4.03 13.74 -11.24
CA VAL A 68 4.15 15.12 -11.74
C VAL A 68 5.18 15.14 -12.87
N THR A 69 4.70 15.27 -14.10
CA THR A 69 5.52 15.40 -15.32
C THR A 69 4.93 16.53 -16.15
N GLU A 70 5.79 17.33 -16.81
CA GLU A 70 5.37 18.51 -17.59
C GLU A 70 4.49 18.18 -18.81
N HIS A 71 4.35 16.90 -19.15
CA HIS A 71 3.60 16.40 -20.30
C HIS A 71 2.85 15.11 -19.94
N SER A 72 1.58 15.22 -19.54
CA SER A 72 0.68 14.06 -19.49
C SER A 72 0.26 13.66 -20.91
N PRO A 73 0.27 12.35 -21.22
CA PRO A 73 -1.00 11.71 -21.52
C PRO A 73 -1.14 10.31 -20.90
N ASP A 74 -2.37 10.03 -20.49
CA ASP A 74 -2.85 8.86 -19.77
C ASP A 74 -2.51 7.51 -20.43
N SER A 75 -1.88 6.59 -19.68
CA SER A 75 -2.02 5.12 -19.91
C SER A 75 -1.34 4.18 -18.89
N SER A 76 -0.51 4.64 -17.95
CA SER A 76 0.24 3.72 -17.05
C SER A 76 -0.30 3.56 -15.61
N ALA A 77 -1.37 4.27 -15.25
CA ALA A 77 -1.89 4.33 -13.88
C ALA A 77 -2.87 3.16 -13.57
N MET A 78 -3.83 2.92 -14.48
CA MET A 78 -4.86 1.90 -14.32
C MET A 78 -4.32 0.45 -14.18
N CYS A 79 -3.17 0.15 -14.80
CA CYS A 79 -2.53 -1.18 -14.74
C CYS A 79 -1.97 -1.50 -13.33
N ARG A 80 -1.55 -0.49 -12.57
CA ARG A 80 -1.01 -0.67 -11.20
C ARG A 80 -2.12 -0.93 -10.20
N LEU A 81 -3.26 -0.25 -10.36
CA LEU A 81 -4.45 -0.42 -9.54
C LEU A 81 -5.00 -1.85 -9.63
N ALA A 82 -5.15 -2.37 -10.86
CA ALA A 82 -5.63 -3.73 -11.10
C ALA A 82 -4.71 -4.80 -10.48
N LYS A 83 -3.39 -4.55 -10.48
CA LYS A 83 -2.40 -5.46 -9.90
C LYS A 83 -2.42 -5.46 -8.38
N ALA A 84 -2.59 -4.29 -7.74
CA ALA A 84 -2.79 -4.18 -6.30
C ALA A 84 -4.03 -4.96 -5.84
N VAL A 85 -5.18 -4.72 -6.48
CA VAL A 85 -6.44 -5.42 -6.18
C VAL A 85 -6.30 -6.94 -6.37
N SER A 86 -5.61 -7.38 -7.42
CA SER A 86 -5.37 -8.80 -7.68
C SER A 86 -4.52 -9.49 -6.60
N ILE A 87 -3.50 -8.81 -6.06
CA ILE A 87 -2.65 -9.35 -4.98
C ILE A 87 -3.46 -9.58 -3.71
N LEU A 88 -4.38 -8.67 -3.39
CA LEU A 88 -5.25 -8.77 -2.21
C LEU A 88 -6.27 -9.88 -2.35
N LEU A 89 -6.93 -9.95 -3.52
CA LEU A 89 -7.88 -11.02 -3.83
C LEU A 89 -7.21 -12.40 -3.80
N ALA A 90 -5.97 -12.51 -4.28
CA ALA A 90 -5.20 -13.75 -4.21
C ALA A 90 -4.81 -14.13 -2.77
N SER A 91 -4.61 -13.15 -1.88
CA SER A 91 -4.29 -13.42 -0.47
C SER A 91 -5.52 -13.79 0.35
N SER A 92 -6.67 -13.15 0.11
CA SER A 92 -7.95 -13.49 0.75
C SER A 92 -8.34 -14.95 0.52
N LYS A 93 -8.13 -15.49 -0.70
CA LYS A 93 -8.41 -16.89 -1.03
C LYS A 93 -7.58 -17.90 -0.23
N ARG A 94 -6.43 -17.49 0.33
CA ARG A 94 -5.53 -18.36 1.10
C ARG A 94 -5.96 -18.51 2.57
N CYS A 95 -6.81 -17.62 3.08
CA CYS A 95 -7.32 -17.65 4.45
C CYS A 95 -8.62 -18.49 4.58
N MET A 96 -9.21 -18.92 3.45
CA MET A 96 -10.46 -19.69 3.40
C MET A 96 -10.26 -21.20 3.10
N SER A 97 -9.02 -21.71 3.09
CA SER A 97 -8.71 -23.15 3.02
C SER A 97 -8.04 -23.62 4.29
#